data_AF-A0A0X3TZC1-F1
#
_entry.id   AF-A0A0X3TZC1-F1
#
_cell.length_a   1.000
_cell.length_b   1.000
_cell.length_c   1.000
_cell.angle_alpha   90.00
_cell.angle_beta   90.00
_cell.angle_gamma   90.00
#
_symmetry.space_group_name_H-M   'P 1'
#
loop_
_entity.id
_entity.type
_entity.pdbx_description
1 polymer ?
#
loop_
_entity_poly.entity_id
_entity_poly.type
_entity_poly.pdbx_seq_one_letter_code
_entity_poly.pdbx_strand_id
1 'polypeptide(L)'
;MVKPAFSHVTQWVFDLDNTLYPPHMRLFDQIEVLMTDYVVQAIGVERAEADRLRSYYWRQYGTTLAGLMAEHDLDPDPYLHAVHQVDMSHLDPDAELADHIRSLPGRRIVYTNGSAPYAERVLEARGLAGLFDAIYGVEHAGYRPKPEKAAFEAIFTQDGIDTEQAAMFEDDPRNLAAPHAMGMRTVHVAPEPHEADHIHHHTDDLTAFLARLR
;
A
#
# COMPACT_ATOMS: atom_id res chain seq x y z
N MET A 1 22.47 -4.61 13.14
CA MET A 1 22.46 -5.54 11.98
C MET A 1 21.01 -5.87 11.66
N VAL A 2 20.60 -5.89 10.39
CA VAL A 2 19.18 -6.03 10.01
C VAL A 2 18.65 -7.43 10.32
N LYS A 3 19.30 -8.50 9.85
CA LYS A 3 18.82 -9.89 10.05
C LYS A 3 18.41 -10.25 11.49
N PRO A 4 19.21 -9.99 12.54
CA PRO A 4 18.78 -10.30 13.91
C PRO A 4 17.52 -9.56 14.38
N ALA A 5 17.21 -8.40 13.80
CA ALA A 5 16.01 -7.63 14.16
C ALA A 5 14.72 -8.24 13.59
N PHE A 6 14.82 -9.21 12.68
CA PHE A 6 13.70 -9.90 12.03
C PHE A 6 13.64 -11.40 12.37
N SER A 7 14.46 -11.89 13.30
CA SER A 7 14.53 -13.33 13.61
C SER A 7 13.25 -13.93 14.19
N HIS A 8 12.37 -13.10 14.75
CA HIS A 8 11.06 -13.46 15.29
C HIS A 8 9.92 -13.26 14.28
N VAL A 9 10.20 -12.65 13.13
CA VAL A 9 9.17 -12.30 12.15
C VAL A 9 8.81 -13.53 11.33
N THR A 10 7.52 -13.88 11.31
CA THR A 10 6.95 -14.99 10.53
C THR A 10 5.77 -14.55 9.68
N GLN A 11 5.38 -13.27 9.76
CA GLN A 11 4.26 -12.71 9.03
C GLN A 11 4.67 -11.37 8.40
N TRP A 12 4.43 -11.23 7.10
CA TRP A 12 4.99 -10.16 6.29
C TRP A 12 3.86 -9.43 5.58
N VAL A 13 3.69 -8.15 5.89
CA VAL A 13 2.67 -7.29 5.29
C VAL A 13 3.36 -6.31 4.36
N PHE A 14 2.99 -6.34 3.09
CA PHE A 14 3.52 -5.43 2.08
C PHE A 14 2.41 -4.51 1.62
N ASP A 15 2.67 -3.22 1.65
CA ASP A 15 1.95 -2.29 0.78
C ASP A 15 2.28 -2.57 -0.70
N LEU A 16 1.45 -2.03 -1.59
CA LEU A 16 1.58 -2.23 -3.03
C LEU A 16 2.23 -1.04 -3.72
N ASP A 17 1.54 0.11 -3.69
CA ASP A 17 1.86 1.27 -4.50
C ASP A 17 3.17 1.90 -4.02
N ASN A 18 4.13 2.12 -4.92
CA ASN A 18 5.49 2.62 -4.60
C ASN A 18 6.32 1.74 -3.64
N THR A 19 5.76 0.64 -3.14
CA THR A 19 6.43 -0.34 -2.27
C THR A 19 6.89 -1.58 -3.04
N LEU A 20 5.96 -2.31 -3.68
CA LEU A 20 6.27 -3.52 -4.49
C LEU A 20 6.70 -3.21 -5.93
N TYR A 21 6.61 -1.93 -6.30
CA TYR A 21 7.28 -1.35 -7.45
C TYR A 21 7.78 0.04 -7.04
N PRO A 22 8.93 0.50 -7.56
CA PRO A 22 9.48 1.80 -7.18
C PRO A 22 8.73 2.97 -7.87
N PRO A 23 8.71 4.18 -7.26
CA PRO A 23 8.00 5.35 -7.81
C PRO A 23 8.38 5.72 -9.25
N HIS A 24 9.61 5.42 -9.69
CA HIS A 24 10.06 5.72 -11.05
C HIS A 24 9.31 4.95 -12.15
N MET A 25 8.51 3.94 -11.79
CA MET A 25 7.60 3.26 -12.71
C MET A 25 6.34 4.05 -13.01
N ARG A 26 6.02 5.10 -12.23
CA ARG A 26 4.98 6.09 -12.55
C ARG A 26 3.58 5.49 -12.76
N LEU A 27 3.29 4.36 -12.10
CA LEU A 27 1.96 3.78 -12.13
C LEU A 27 0.95 4.67 -11.38
N PHE A 28 1.39 5.24 -10.23
CA PHE A 28 0.56 6.13 -9.43
C PHE A 28 0.24 7.45 -10.15
N ASP A 29 1.15 7.98 -10.98
CA ASP A 29 0.88 9.16 -11.83
C ASP A 29 -0.39 8.99 -12.70
N GLN A 30 -0.60 7.78 -13.23
CA GLN A 30 -1.81 7.48 -14.02
C GLN A 30 -3.06 7.47 -13.13
N ILE A 31 -2.95 6.88 -11.93
CA ILE A 31 -4.03 6.85 -10.94
C ILE A 31 -4.42 8.27 -10.56
N GLU A 32 -3.45 9.16 -10.30
CA GLU A 32 -3.74 10.56 -9.93
C GLU A 32 -4.52 11.31 -11.01
N VAL A 33 -4.20 11.08 -12.29
CA VAL A 33 -4.95 11.65 -13.42
C VAL A 33 -6.39 11.15 -13.41
N LEU A 34 -6.59 9.83 -13.30
CA LEU A 34 -7.93 9.23 -13.27
C LEU A 34 -8.74 9.65 -12.04
N MET A 35 -8.11 9.77 -10.87
CA MET A 35 -8.73 10.30 -9.66
C MET A 35 -9.22 11.73 -9.88
N THR A 36 -8.39 12.58 -10.47
CA THR A 36 -8.74 13.98 -10.74
C THR A 36 -9.91 14.07 -11.73
N ASP A 37 -9.86 13.28 -12.80
CA ASP A 37 -10.91 13.26 -13.82
C ASP A 37 -12.23 12.71 -13.25
N TYR A 38 -12.16 11.72 -12.35
CA TYR A 38 -13.34 11.23 -11.63
C TYR A 38 -13.94 12.32 -10.72
N VAL A 39 -13.12 13.06 -9.97
CA VAL A 39 -13.59 14.16 -9.11
C VAL A 39 -14.26 15.27 -9.93
N VAL A 40 -13.72 15.60 -11.11
CA VAL A 40 -14.36 16.53 -12.07
C VAL A 40 -15.77 16.05 -12.42
N GLN A 41 -15.92 14.77 -12.78
CA GLN A 41 -17.20 14.21 -13.20
C GLN A 41 -18.20 14.07 -12.05
N ALA A 42 -17.74 13.60 -10.88
CA ALA A 42 -18.59 13.32 -9.73
C ALA A 42 -19.12 14.59 -9.05
N ILE A 43 -18.29 15.64 -8.94
CA ILE A 43 -18.63 16.89 -8.23
C ILE A 43 -19.07 17.99 -9.22
N GLY A 44 -18.67 17.91 -10.49
CA GLY A 44 -19.00 18.92 -11.50
C GLY A 44 -18.17 20.20 -11.38
N VAL A 45 -16.90 20.07 -10.99
CA VAL A 45 -15.96 21.20 -10.83
C VAL A 45 -14.88 21.22 -11.90
N GLU A 46 -14.24 22.37 -12.10
CA GLU A 46 -13.09 22.46 -13.00
C GLU A 46 -11.90 21.64 -12.49
N ARG A 47 -11.02 21.21 -13.41
CA ARG A 47 -9.90 20.31 -13.10
C ARG A 47 -8.96 20.82 -12.02
N ALA A 48 -8.68 22.14 -11.99
CA ALA A 48 -7.84 22.74 -10.96
C ALA A 48 -8.47 22.65 -9.56
N GLU A 49 -9.79 22.79 -9.48
CA GLU A 49 -10.52 22.62 -8.24
C GLU A 49 -10.62 21.15 -7.82
N ALA A 50 -10.80 20.23 -8.78
CA ALA A 50 -10.75 18.79 -8.52
C ALA A 50 -9.41 18.35 -7.92
N ASP A 51 -8.28 18.84 -8.44
CA ASP A 51 -6.95 18.52 -7.90
C ASP A 51 -6.74 19.14 -6.51
N ARG A 52 -7.25 20.36 -6.28
CA ARG A 52 -7.26 20.99 -4.95
C ARG A 52 -8.07 20.15 -3.95
N LEU A 53 -9.25 19.65 -4.35
CA LEU A 53 -10.11 18.79 -3.52
C LEU A 53 -9.46 17.44 -3.25
N ARG A 54 -8.86 16.78 -4.25
CA ARG A 54 -8.09 15.54 -4.08
C ARG A 54 -7.01 15.70 -3.00
N SER A 55 -6.22 16.76 -3.12
CA SER A 55 -5.18 17.12 -2.15
C SER A 55 -5.74 17.42 -0.77
N TYR A 56 -6.90 18.07 -0.69
CA TYR A 56 -7.60 18.34 0.56
C TYR A 56 -8.08 17.04 1.21
N TYR A 57 -8.73 16.16 0.45
CA TYR A 57 -9.24 14.89 0.96
C TYR A 57 -8.13 13.99 1.48
N TRP A 58 -7.02 13.85 0.75
CA TRP A 58 -5.86 13.09 1.21
C TRP A 58 -5.28 13.62 2.53
N ARG A 59 -5.22 14.95 2.72
CA ARG A 59 -4.74 15.56 3.96
C ARG A 59 -5.69 15.38 5.14
N GLN A 60 -7.00 15.45 4.90
CA GLN A 60 -8.00 15.41 5.98
C GLN A 60 -8.49 14.00 6.32
N TYR A 61 -8.61 13.14 5.31
CA TYR A 61 -9.24 11.81 5.41
C TYR A 61 -8.27 10.67 5.07
N GLY A 62 -7.00 10.96 4.79
CA GLY A 62 -5.99 9.97 4.45
C GLY A 62 -5.98 9.56 2.97
N THR A 63 -7.15 9.50 2.31
CA THR A 63 -7.27 9.22 0.87
C THR A 63 -8.32 10.12 0.20
N THR A 64 -8.21 10.25 -1.12
CA THR A 64 -9.22 10.92 -1.94
C THR A 64 -10.59 10.25 -1.80
N LEU A 65 -10.63 8.92 -1.84
CA LEU A 65 -11.87 8.15 -1.73
C LEU A 65 -12.57 8.41 -0.39
N ALA A 66 -11.85 8.38 0.73
CA ALA A 66 -12.44 8.60 2.04
C ALA A 66 -13.07 9.99 2.17
N GLY A 67 -12.45 11.03 1.61
CA GLY A 67 -13.05 12.38 1.58
C GLY A 67 -14.28 12.46 0.67
N LEU A 68 -14.25 11.79 -0.48
CA LEU A 68 -15.41 11.69 -1.38
C LEU A 68 -16.60 10.99 -0.70
N MET A 69 -16.35 9.89 0.01
CA MET A 69 -17.39 9.19 0.77
C MET A 69 -17.94 10.05 1.91
N ALA A 70 -17.05 10.70 2.67
CA ALA A 70 -17.43 11.47 3.85
C ALA A 70 -18.21 12.75 3.52
N GLU A 71 -17.85 13.44 2.43
CA GLU A 71 -18.44 14.75 2.10
C GLU A 71 -19.49 14.69 0.99
N HIS A 72 -19.48 13.65 0.15
CA HIS A 72 -20.33 13.57 -1.05
C HIS A 72 -21.17 12.29 -1.14
N ASP A 73 -21.15 11.43 -0.10
CA ASP A 73 -21.87 10.14 -0.07
C ASP A 73 -21.59 9.28 -1.32
N LEU A 74 -20.35 9.34 -1.79
CA LEU A 74 -19.92 8.68 -3.02
C LEU A 74 -19.81 7.16 -2.82
N ASP A 75 -20.35 6.41 -3.78
CA ASP A 75 -20.19 4.95 -3.86
C ASP A 75 -18.73 4.60 -4.19
N PRO A 76 -18.01 3.87 -3.32
CA PRO A 76 -16.60 3.57 -3.53
C PRO A 76 -16.30 2.64 -4.70
N ASP A 77 -17.20 1.73 -5.06
CA ASP A 77 -16.91 0.67 -6.03
C ASP A 77 -16.73 1.21 -7.47
N PRO A 78 -17.63 2.07 -8.00
CA PRO A 78 -17.42 2.71 -9.30
C PRO A 78 -16.16 3.59 -9.34
N TYR A 79 -15.81 4.24 -8.23
CA TYR A 79 -14.59 5.03 -8.11
C TYR A 79 -13.35 4.15 -8.21
N LEU A 80 -13.25 3.11 -7.38
CA LEU A 80 -12.12 2.18 -7.37
C LEU A 80 -11.96 1.49 -8.72
N HIS A 81 -13.06 1.10 -9.36
CA HIS A 81 -13.00 0.53 -10.70
C HIS A 81 -12.40 1.50 -11.71
N ALA A 82 -12.84 2.76 -11.71
CA ALA A 82 -12.42 3.77 -12.67
C ALA A 82 -10.96 4.20 -12.47
N VAL A 83 -10.53 4.49 -11.23
CA VAL A 83 -9.18 5.00 -10.96
C VAL A 83 -8.09 3.94 -11.11
N HIS A 84 -8.46 2.66 -11.12
CA HIS A 84 -7.55 1.54 -11.36
C HIS A 84 -7.52 1.04 -12.82
N GLN A 85 -8.19 1.74 -13.76
CA GLN A 85 -8.05 1.49 -15.21
C GLN A 85 -6.73 2.06 -15.77
N VAL A 86 -5.61 1.64 -15.19
CA VAL A 86 -4.26 2.06 -15.58
C VAL A 86 -3.60 1.07 -16.55
N ASP A 87 -2.74 1.60 -17.41
CA ASP A 87 -1.88 0.78 -18.28
C ASP A 87 -0.71 0.23 -17.47
N MET A 88 -0.51 -1.08 -17.55
CA MET A 88 0.54 -1.82 -16.84
C MET A 88 1.63 -2.36 -17.78
N SER A 89 1.53 -2.08 -19.09
CA SER A 89 2.42 -2.63 -20.11
C SER A 89 3.90 -2.24 -19.96
N HIS A 90 4.17 -1.19 -19.19
CA HIS A 90 5.50 -0.66 -18.91
C HIS A 90 6.10 -1.19 -17.59
N LEU A 91 5.38 -2.03 -16.84
CA LEU A 91 5.88 -2.62 -15.61
C LEU A 91 6.80 -3.79 -15.95
N ASP A 92 8.05 -3.68 -15.52
CA ASP A 92 9.01 -4.78 -15.69
C ASP A 92 8.85 -5.81 -14.56
N PRO A 93 8.95 -7.12 -14.84
CA PRO A 93 9.04 -8.13 -13.79
C PRO A 93 10.33 -8.00 -12.97
N ASP A 94 10.27 -8.37 -11.68
CA ASP A 94 11.44 -8.37 -10.79
C ASP A 94 11.66 -9.78 -10.21
N ALA A 95 12.43 -10.59 -10.94
CA ALA A 95 12.71 -11.98 -10.55
C ALA A 95 13.52 -12.07 -9.25
N GLU A 96 14.39 -11.10 -8.97
CA GLU A 96 15.18 -11.10 -7.75
C GLU A 96 14.28 -10.81 -6.54
N LEU A 97 13.44 -9.77 -6.62
CA LEU A 97 12.42 -9.50 -5.60
C LEU A 97 11.51 -10.71 -5.37
N ALA A 98 11.04 -11.34 -6.44
CA ALA A 98 10.20 -12.53 -6.37
C ALA A 98 10.87 -13.66 -5.59
N ASP A 99 12.14 -13.94 -5.88
CA ASP A 99 12.92 -14.96 -5.18
C ASP A 99 13.14 -14.62 -3.70
N HIS A 100 13.28 -13.33 -3.38
CA HIS A 100 13.49 -12.86 -2.03
C HIS A 100 12.21 -12.98 -1.19
N ILE A 101 11.08 -12.51 -1.71
CA ILE A 101 9.75 -12.68 -1.09
C ILE A 101 9.42 -14.17 -0.93
N ARG A 102 9.71 -15.01 -1.94
CA ARG A 102 9.48 -16.46 -1.86
C ARG A 102 10.27 -17.12 -0.73
N SER A 103 11.46 -16.61 -0.44
CA SER A 103 12.35 -17.13 0.61
C SER A 103 12.00 -16.68 2.03
N LEU A 104 11.09 -15.71 2.19
CA LEU A 104 10.64 -15.28 3.52
C LEU A 104 9.89 -16.42 4.23
N PRO A 105 10.16 -16.68 5.53
CA PRO A 105 9.48 -17.72 6.27
C PRO A 105 8.05 -17.31 6.64
N GLY A 106 7.11 -18.25 6.59
CA GLY A 106 5.75 -18.03 7.08
C GLY A 106 4.84 -17.29 6.09
N ARG A 107 3.92 -16.48 6.62
CA ARG A 107 2.78 -15.91 5.89
C ARG A 107 3.11 -14.57 5.27
N ARG A 108 2.75 -14.34 4.01
CA ARG A 108 2.95 -13.07 3.30
C ARG A 108 1.63 -12.56 2.76
N ILE A 109 1.31 -11.30 3.00
CA ILE A 109 0.10 -10.66 2.48
C ILE A 109 0.42 -9.33 1.82
N VAL A 110 -0.42 -8.94 0.87
CA VAL A 110 -0.49 -7.56 0.39
C VAL A 110 -1.63 -6.85 1.11
N TYR A 111 -1.40 -5.63 1.58
CA TYR A 111 -2.44 -4.74 2.11
C TYR A 111 -2.30 -3.31 1.58
N THR A 112 -3.21 -2.91 0.69
CA THR A 112 -3.19 -1.62 -0.02
C THR A 112 -4.47 -0.80 0.25
N ASN A 113 -4.37 0.53 0.09
CA ASN A 113 -5.52 1.43 -0.02
C ASN A 113 -6.20 1.38 -1.39
N GLY A 114 -5.60 0.71 -2.38
CA GLY A 114 -6.24 0.33 -3.64
C GLY A 114 -7.19 -0.87 -3.46
N SER A 115 -7.73 -1.38 -4.57
CA SER A 115 -8.62 -2.55 -4.54
C SER A 115 -7.85 -3.85 -4.76
N ALA A 116 -8.36 -4.98 -4.27
CA ALA A 116 -7.70 -6.27 -4.47
C ALA A 116 -7.57 -6.67 -5.96
N PRO A 117 -8.59 -6.47 -6.83
CA PRO A 117 -8.43 -6.73 -8.27
C PRO A 117 -7.35 -5.87 -8.93
N TYR A 118 -7.14 -4.65 -8.44
CA TYR A 118 -6.05 -3.79 -8.89
C TYR A 118 -4.70 -4.35 -8.45
N ALA A 119 -4.57 -4.72 -7.18
CA ALA A 119 -3.36 -5.32 -6.63
C ALA A 119 -2.96 -6.60 -7.37
N GLU A 120 -3.91 -7.50 -7.64
CA GLU A 120 -3.68 -8.73 -8.40
C GLU A 120 -3.07 -8.45 -9.78
N ARG A 121 -3.61 -7.47 -10.52
CA ARG A 121 -3.08 -7.06 -11.82
C ARG A 121 -1.66 -6.51 -11.74
N VAL A 122 -1.35 -5.71 -10.72
CA VAL A 122 0.02 -5.19 -10.50
C VAL A 122 0.98 -6.33 -10.19
N LEU A 123 0.61 -7.26 -9.32
CA LEU A 123 1.44 -8.40 -8.97
C LEU A 123 1.71 -9.30 -10.17
N GLU A 124 0.71 -9.56 -11.01
CA GLU A 124 0.89 -10.30 -12.27
C GLU A 124 1.89 -9.62 -13.18
N ALA A 125 1.71 -8.31 -13.45
CA ALA A 125 2.60 -7.53 -14.31
C ALA A 125 4.05 -7.47 -13.78
N ARG A 126 4.22 -7.48 -12.45
CA ARG A 126 5.53 -7.48 -11.79
C ARG A 126 6.16 -8.88 -11.62
N GLY A 127 5.49 -9.94 -12.07
CA GLY A 127 5.96 -11.31 -11.91
C GLY A 127 5.95 -11.80 -10.45
N LEU A 128 5.10 -11.22 -9.61
CA LEU A 128 4.93 -11.52 -8.18
C LEU A 128 3.68 -12.36 -7.88
N ALA A 129 2.97 -12.81 -8.92
CA ALA A 129 1.80 -13.67 -8.78
C ALA A 129 2.10 -14.96 -8.01
N GLY A 130 1.19 -15.35 -7.12
CA GLY A 130 1.30 -16.57 -6.32
C GLY A 130 2.34 -16.55 -5.21
N LEU A 131 2.96 -15.40 -4.92
CA LEU A 131 3.93 -15.26 -3.81
C LEU A 131 3.28 -14.90 -2.46
N PHE A 132 2.06 -14.38 -2.50
CA PHE A 132 1.32 -13.91 -1.33
C PHE A 132 0.17 -14.86 -1.03
N ASP A 133 -0.03 -15.14 0.26
CA ASP A 133 -1.08 -16.03 0.76
C ASP A 133 -2.45 -15.34 0.82
N ALA A 134 -2.49 -14.01 0.80
CA ALA A 134 -3.69 -13.19 0.67
C ALA A 134 -3.38 -11.78 0.14
N ILE A 135 -4.40 -11.15 -0.45
CA ILE A 135 -4.37 -9.77 -0.95
C ILE A 135 -5.59 -9.06 -0.37
N TYR A 136 -5.36 -7.96 0.33
CA TYR A 136 -6.40 -7.14 0.93
C TYR A 136 -6.36 -5.74 0.31
N GLY A 137 -7.45 -5.38 -0.37
CA GLY A 137 -7.76 -4.01 -0.76
C GLY A 137 -8.61 -3.29 0.29
N VAL A 138 -8.81 -1.98 0.10
CA VAL A 138 -9.57 -1.11 1.01
C VAL A 138 -11.01 -1.59 1.26
N GLU A 139 -11.62 -2.29 0.30
CA GLU A 139 -12.94 -2.90 0.43
C GLU A 139 -13.00 -3.95 1.55
N HIS A 140 -11.90 -4.65 1.83
CA HIS A 140 -11.81 -5.63 2.91
C HIS A 140 -11.76 -4.98 4.29
N ALA A 141 -11.30 -3.73 4.37
CA ALA A 141 -11.32 -2.91 5.58
C ALA A 141 -12.63 -2.13 5.75
N GLY A 142 -13.68 -2.47 4.99
CA GLY A 142 -14.93 -1.72 4.97
C GLY A 142 -14.74 -0.28 4.48
N TYR A 143 -13.85 -0.09 3.52
CA TYR A 143 -13.46 1.19 2.90
C TYR A 143 -12.82 2.21 3.84
N ARG A 144 -12.36 1.78 5.01
CA ARG A 144 -11.51 2.61 5.88
C ARG A 144 -10.06 2.55 5.37
N PRO A 145 -9.42 3.68 5.09
CA PRO A 145 -8.07 3.67 4.58
C PRO A 145 -7.02 3.57 5.70
N LYS A 146 -5.83 3.06 5.37
CA LYS A 146 -4.61 3.41 6.09
C LYS A 146 -4.44 4.95 6.04
N PRO A 147 -4.04 5.64 7.13
CA PRO A 147 -3.43 5.11 8.36
C PRO A 147 -4.42 4.83 9.51
N GLU A 148 -5.73 4.74 9.28
CA GLU A 148 -6.68 4.51 10.37
C GLU A 148 -6.40 3.19 11.09
N LYS A 149 -6.25 3.25 12.42
CA LYS A 149 -5.99 2.06 13.25
C LYS A 149 -7.04 0.96 13.02
N ALA A 150 -8.31 1.34 12.87
CA ALA A 150 -9.42 0.42 12.63
C ALA A 150 -9.28 -0.35 11.29
N ALA A 151 -8.65 0.25 10.28
CA ALA A 151 -8.41 -0.41 9.00
C ALA A 151 -7.40 -1.56 9.17
N PHE A 152 -6.31 -1.32 9.91
CA PHE A 152 -5.35 -2.37 10.27
C PHE A 152 -5.96 -3.44 11.16
N GLU A 153 -6.73 -3.07 12.20
CA GLU A 153 -7.38 -4.04 13.10
C GLU A 153 -8.31 -4.98 12.33
N ALA A 154 -9.07 -4.46 11.36
CA ALA A 154 -9.96 -5.26 10.53
C ALA A 154 -9.18 -6.31 9.72
N ILE A 155 -8.16 -5.88 8.98
CA ILE A 155 -7.37 -6.79 8.12
C ILE A 155 -6.56 -7.79 8.96
N PHE A 156 -5.88 -7.33 10.01
CA PHE A 156 -5.05 -8.20 10.84
C PHE A 156 -5.89 -9.24 11.59
N THR A 157 -7.08 -8.86 12.07
CA THR A 157 -8.01 -9.83 12.67
C THR A 157 -8.53 -10.83 11.64
N GLN A 158 -8.92 -10.36 10.46
CA GLN A 158 -9.43 -11.21 9.37
C GLN A 158 -8.39 -12.21 8.88
N ASP A 159 -7.13 -11.78 8.74
CA ASP A 159 -6.03 -12.59 8.26
C ASP A 159 -5.42 -13.51 9.34
N GLY A 160 -5.57 -13.13 10.62
CA GLY A 160 -4.93 -13.83 11.74
C GLY A 160 -3.49 -13.39 11.97
N ILE A 161 -3.19 -12.11 11.74
CA ILE A 161 -1.87 -11.54 11.98
C ILE A 161 -1.59 -11.43 13.49
N ASP A 162 -0.50 -12.02 13.93
CA ASP A 162 0.14 -11.78 15.23
C ASP A 162 1.15 -10.64 15.05
N THR A 163 0.74 -9.44 15.46
CA THR A 163 1.48 -8.20 15.20
C THR A 163 2.85 -8.18 15.89
N GLU A 164 3.05 -8.93 16.98
CA GLU A 164 4.36 -9.04 17.65
C GLU A 164 5.36 -9.91 16.87
N GLN A 165 4.87 -10.73 15.93
CA GLN A 165 5.67 -11.58 15.04
C GLN A 165 5.60 -11.12 13.57
N ALA A 166 5.19 -9.88 13.34
CA ALA A 166 4.96 -9.36 12.00
C ALA A 166 5.85 -8.16 11.64
N ALA A 167 6.08 -7.99 10.34
CA ALA A 167 6.74 -6.83 9.77
C ALA A 167 5.87 -6.18 8.68
N MET A 168 5.88 -4.85 8.61
CA MET A 168 5.21 -4.08 7.57
C MET A 168 6.20 -3.25 6.75
N PHE A 169 6.04 -3.29 5.42
CA PHE A 169 6.78 -2.52 4.42
C PHE A 169 5.82 -1.56 3.72
N GLU A 170 6.17 -0.28 3.66
CA GLU A 170 5.26 0.79 3.25
C GLU A 170 6.04 2.04 2.81
N ASP A 171 5.55 2.73 1.78
CA ASP A 171 6.13 3.98 1.28
C ASP A 171 5.65 5.22 2.04
N ASP A 172 4.40 5.26 2.49
CA ASP A 172 3.88 6.38 3.26
C ASP A 172 4.19 6.23 4.76
N PRO A 173 5.03 7.10 5.35
CA PRO A 173 5.41 6.99 6.75
C PRO A 173 4.21 7.07 7.71
N ARG A 174 3.12 7.76 7.32
CA ARG A 174 1.91 7.88 8.15
C ARG A 174 1.27 6.51 8.40
N ASN A 175 1.35 5.62 7.42
CA ASN A 175 0.76 4.27 7.47
C ASN A 175 1.54 3.32 8.38
N LEU A 176 2.79 3.64 8.75
CA LEU A 176 3.60 2.81 9.66
C LEU A 176 3.30 3.05 11.15
N ALA A 177 2.66 4.17 11.50
CA ALA A 177 2.44 4.55 12.90
C ALA A 177 1.56 3.56 13.68
N ALA A 178 0.44 3.13 13.10
CA ALA A 178 -0.47 2.16 13.73
C ALA A 178 0.14 0.75 13.84
N PRO A 179 0.74 0.16 12.77
CA PRO A 179 1.50 -1.09 12.84
C PRO A 179 2.58 -1.09 13.94
N HIS A 180 3.36 -0.02 14.03
CA HIS A 180 4.36 0.15 15.08
C HIS A 180 3.72 0.13 16.47
N ALA A 181 2.63 0.89 16.68
CA ALA A 181 1.91 0.92 17.95
C ALA A 181 1.28 -0.44 18.32
N MET A 182 1.06 -1.33 17.34
CA MET A 182 0.61 -2.71 17.52
C MET A 182 1.76 -3.70 17.76
N GLY A 183 3.02 -3.24 17.79
CA GLY A 183 4.20 -4.06 18.06
C GLY A 183 4.94 -4.58 16.83
N MET A 184 4.51 -4.24 15.62
CA MET A 184 5.15 -4.73 14.39
C MET A 184 6.53 -4.10 14.18
N ARG A 185 7.40 -4.85 13.50
CA ARG A 185 8.58 -4.27 12.85
C ARG A 185 8.12 -3.43 11.65
N THR A 186 8.70 -2.26 11.46
CA THR A 186 8.28 -1.32 10.40
C THR A 186 9.45 -0.93 9.53
N VAL A 187 9.24 -0.95 8.22
CA VAL A 187 10.24 -0.63 7.20
C VAL A 187 9.64 0.39 6.25
N HIS A 188 10.22 1.59 6.24
CA HIS A 188 9.88 2.64 5.29
C HIS A 188 10.61 2.36 3.97
N VAL A 189 9.86 2.21 2.88
CA VAL A 189 10.36 1.91 1.54
C VAL A 189 10.18 3.15 0.67
N ALA A 190 11.19 4.00 0.59
CA ALA A 190 11.10 5.25 -0.16
C ALA A 190 12.49 5.70 -0.63
N PRO A 191 12.58 6.56 -1.66
CA PRO A 191 13.87 7.10 -2.10
C PRO A 191 14.62 7.88 -1.00
N GLU A 192 13.86 8.60 -0.16
CA GLU A 192 14.42 9.44 0.90
C GLU A 192 13.93 8.97 2.28
N PRO A 193 14.81 8.98 3.30
CA PRO A 193 14.43 8.59 4.64
C PRO A 193 13.48 9.60 5.28
N HIS A 194 12.52 9.09 6.04
CA HIS A 194 11.69 9.88 6.94
C HIS A 194 12.04 9.51 8.39
N GLU A 195 12.45 10.47 9.20
CA GLU A 195 12.76 10.22 10.61
C GLU A 195 11.49 10.28 11.46
N ALA A 196 11.12 9.17 12.07
CA ALA A 196 10.08 9.10 13.08
C ALA A 196 10.29 7.88 13.99
N ASP A 197 9.85 7.99 15.25
CA ASP A 197 9.98 6.91 16.25
C ASP A 197 9.35 5.58 15.78
N HIS A 198 8.32 5.66 14.93
CA HIS A 198 7.60 4.50 14.42
C HIS A 198 8.24 3.84 13.19
N ILE A 199 9.42 4.29 12.75
CA ILE A 199 10.16 3.76 11.60
C ILE A 199 11.44 3.10 12.10
N HIS A 200 11.47 1.77 12.13
CA HIS A 200 12.65 1.04 12.61
C HIS A 200 13.77 0.95 11.56
N HIS A 201 13.38 0.86 10.30
CA HIS A 201 14.30 0.72 9.17
C HIS A 201 13.83 1.54 7.98
N HIS A 202 14.79 1.94 7.16
CA HIS A 202 14.58 2.59 5.88
C HIS A 202 15.31 1.82 4.78
N THR A 203 14.73 1.80 3.58
CA THR A 203 15.38 1.35 2.36
C THR A 203 14.83 2.10 1.16
N ASP A 204 15.69 2.42 0.19
CA ASP A 204 15.33 2.89 -1.15
C ASP A 204 15.18 1.74 -2.17
N ASP A 205 15.64 0.55 -1.78
CA ASP A 205 15.59 -0.68 -2.58
C ASP A 205 15.05 -1.83 -1.70
N LEU A 206 13.80 -2.24 -1.96
CA LEU A 206 13.18 -3.35 -1.25
C LEU A 206 13.88 -4.68 -1.53
N THR A 207 14.29 -4.91 -2.77
CA THR A 207 14.98 -6.13 -3.20
C THR A 207 16.29 -6.29 -2.43
N ALA A 208 17.13 -5.24 -2.39
CA ALA A 208 18.37 -5.22 -1.63
C ALA A 208 18.15 -5.33 -0.12
N PHE A 209 17.05 -4.77 0.41
CA PHE A 209 16.71 -4.92 1.83
C PHE A 209 16.42 -6.38 2.19
N LEU A 210 15.54 -7.03 1.43
CA LEU A 210 15.16 -8.43 1.67
C LEU A 210 16.37 -9.37 1.51
N ALA A 211 17.36 -9.01 0.68
CA ALA A 211 18.56 -9.81 0.47
C ALA A 211 19.36 -9.98 1.76
N ARG A 212 19.29 -8.97 2.64
CA ARG A 212 19.98 -8.92 3.93
C ARG A 212 19.26 -9.71 5.02
N LEU A 213 18.04 -10.19 4.77
CA LEU A 213 17.28 -11.02 5.71
C LEU A 213 17.61 -12.52 5.56
N ARG A 214 18.20 -12.91 4.43
CA ARG A 214 18.63 -14.28 4.14
C ARG A 214 19.73 -14.78 5.07
#